data_AF-A0A0W8FTF1-F1
#
_entry.id   AF-A0A0W8FTF1-F1
#
_cell.length_a   1.000
_cell.length_b   1.000
_cell.length_c   1.000
_cell.angle_alpha   90.00
_cell.angle_beta   90.00
_cell.angle_gamma   90.00
#
_symmetry.space_group_name_H-M   'P 1'
#
loop_
_entity.id
_entity.type
_entity.pdbx_description
1 polymer ?
#
loop_
_entity_poly.entity_id
_entity_poly.type
_entity_poly.pdbx_seq_one_letter_code
_entity_poly.pdbx_strand_id
1 'polypeptide(L)'
;MNIRGTTILAVRHNGTVTVAGDGQVTLDTTILKHGARKVRRLYNDEVIVGFAGATADAFTLFDRFNQKLEQYNGNLLRAAVELTKDWRTDRVLRHLEALMIAVNKDKSLIISGNGDVIEADDDVMAIGSGGPYAQAAARALLRHSNLTSSEIAREAMKIAAEICIYTNNNVTIEEIEDAAQITNETKKINKIKE
;
A
#
# COMPACT_ATOMS: atom_id res chain seq x y z
N MET A 1 5.13 -24.26 -9.10
CA MET A 1 3.98 -23.87 -8.27
C MET A 1 4.04 -22.35 -8.12
N ASN A 2 3.24 -21.62 -8.89
CA ASN A 2 3.30 -20.16 -8.92
C ASN A 2 2.09 -19.57 -8.20
N ILE A 3 2.32 -18.86 -7.09
CA ILE A 3 1.25 -18.20 -6.33
C ILE A 3 1.19 -16.74 -6.75
N ARG A 4 0.04 -16.32 -7.27
CA ARG A 4 -0.26 -14.94 -7.68
C ARG A 4 -1.29 -14.32 -6.75
N GLY A 5 -1.11 -13.03 -6.47
CA GLY A 5 -1.98 -12.22 -5.62
C GLY A 5 -1.15 -11.43 -4.61
N THR A 6 -1.64 -10.37 -4.01
CA THR A 6 -2.86 -9.57 -4.29
C THR A 6 -2.42 -8.27 -4.98
N THR A 7 -3.34 -7.55 -5.58
CA THR A 7 -3.13 -6.16 -6.01
C THR A 7 -3.24 -5.26 -4.79
N ILE A 8 -2.24 -4.40 -4.61
CA ILE A 8 -2.22 -3.36 -3.57
C ILE A 8 -2.06 -2.02 -4.26
N LEU A 9 -2.82 -1.03 -3.82
CA LEU A 9 -2.80 0.35 -4.31
C LEU A 9 -2.71 1.29 -3.11
N ALA A 10 -1.79 2.24 -3.15
CA ALA A 10 -1.76 3.38 -2.24
C ALA A 10 -2.07 4.67 -3.02
N VAL A 11 -2.93 5.50 -2.44
CA VAL A 11 -3.34 6.80 -2.98
C VAL A 11 -3.20 7.83 -1.88
N ARG A 12 -2.45 8.89 -2.14
CA ARG A 12 -2.39 10.09 -1.32
C ARG A 12 -3.23 11.17 -1.97
N HIS A 13 -4.11 11.81 -1.21
CA HIS A 13 -4.94 12.88 -1.73
C HIS A 13 -5.44 13.77 -0.60
N ASN A 14 -5.31 15.09 -0.76
CA ASN A 14 -5.84 16.11 0.18
C ASN A 14 -5.54 15.82 1.66
N GLY A 15 -4.28 15.49 1.96
CA GLY A 15 -3.85 15.24 3.34
C GLY A 15 -4.24 13.87 3.89
N THR A 16 -4.87 13.01 3.09
CA THR A 16 -5.22 11.66 3.48
C THR A 16 -4.46 10.66 2.63
N VAL A 17 -4.01 9.56 3.25
CA VAL A 17 -3.39 8.45 2.54
C VAL A 17 -4.22 7.19 2.77
N THR A 18 -4.58 6.54 1.67
CA THR A 18 -5.34 5.31 1.67
C THR A 18 -4.53 4.20 1.03
N VAL A 19 -4.52 3.01 1.63
CA VAL A 19 -4.02 1.79 1.00
C VAL A 19 -5.16 0.80 0.86
N ALA A 20 -5.37 0.32 -0.35
CA ALA A 20 -6.35 -0.69 -0.70
C ALA A 20 -5.64 -1.97 -1.15
N GLY A 21 -6.26 -3.12 -0.90
CA GLY A 21 -5.79 -4.40 -1.39
C GLY A 21 -6.92 -5.38 -1.63
N ASP A 22 -6.88 -6.10 -2.75
CA ASP A 22 -7.86 -7.15 -3.04
C ASP A 22 -7.56 -8.43 -2.25
N GLY A 23 -8.50 -9.37 -2.29
CA GLY A 23 -8.43 -10.60 -1.50
C GLY A 23 -8.06 -11.85 -2.29
N GLN A 24 -7.84 -11.77 -3.61
CA GLN A 24 -7.62 -12.95 -4.43
C GLN A 24 -6.23 -13.56 -4.24
N VAL A 25 -6.20 -14.86 -3.94
CA VAL A 25 -5.00 -15.68 -3.97
C VAL A 25 -5.22 -16.78 -4.99
N THR A 26 -4.39 -16.80 -6.02
CA THR A 26 -4.46 -17.74 -7.13
C THR A 26 -3.22 -18.61 -7.13
N LEU A 27 -3.38 -19.92 -7.21
CA LEU A 27 -2.31 -20.87 -7.42
C LEU A 27 -2.39 -21.37 -8.86
N ASP A 28 -1.37 -21.04 -9.64
CA ASP A 28 -1.30 -21.27 -11.08
C ASP A 28 -2.55 -20.69 -11.78
N THR A 29 -3.60 -21.49 -11.99
CA THR A 29 -4.88 -21.08 -12.59
C THR A 29 -6.08 -21.24 -11.66
N THR A 30 -5.89 -21.71 -10.43
CA THR A 30 -6.95 -22.04 -9.49
C THR A 30 -7.02 -20.99 -8.38
N ILE A 31 -8.20 -20.41 -8.15
CA ILE A 31 -8.41 -19.49 -7.03
C ILE A 31 -8.46 -20.30 -5.74
N LEU A 32 -7.53 -20.04 -4.82
CA LEU A 32 -7.48 -20.67 -3.50
C LEU A 32 -8.27 -19.90 -2.44
N LYS A 33 -8.31 -18.57 -2.55
CA LYS A 33 -8.97 -17.71 -1.56
C LYS A 33 -9.43 -16.41 -2.20
N HIS A 34 -10.60 -15.93 -1.81
CA HIS A 34 -11.16 -14.64 -2.28
C HIS A 34 -11.01 -13.48 -1.29
N GLY A 35 -10.65 -13.74 -0.02
CA GLY A 35 -10.62 -12.75 1.05
C GLY A 35 -9.34 -12.76 1.87
N ALA A 36 -8.18 -12.81 1.21
CA ALA A 36 -6.92 -12.50 1.88
C ALA A 36 -6.90 -11.04 2.33
N ARG A 37 -6.27 -10.76 3.48
CA ARG A 37 -6.04 -9.40 3.97
C ARG A 37 -4.55 -9.18 4.10
N LYS A 38 -3.97 -8.51 3.10
CA LYS A 38 -2.54 -8.20 3.03
C LYS A 38 -2.23 -6.72 3.18
N VAL A 39 -3.25 -5.93 3.53
CA VAL A 39 -3.11 -4.55 4.00
C VAL A 39 -3.27 -4.55 5.52
N ARG A 40 -2.38 -3.89 6.24
CA ARG A 40 -2.39 -3.80 7.69
C ARG A 40 -1.82 -2.48 8.17
N ARG A 41 -2.20 -2.11 9.38
CA ARG A 41 -1.55 -1.05 10.13
C ARG A 41 -0.43 -1.60 11.02
N LEU A 42 0.61 -0.81 11.17
CA LEU A 42 1.78 -1.04 12.03
C LEU A 42 2.09 0.25 12.81
N TYR A 43 2.98 0.15 13.79
CA TYR A 43 3.49 1.28 14.56
C TYR A 43 2.37 2.19 15.09
N ASN A 44 1.61 1.69 16.09
CA ASN A 44 0.51 2.42 16.73
C ASN A 44 -0.53 2.97 15.74
N ASP A 45 -0.81 2.22 14.69
CA ASP A 45 -1.74 2.58 13.61
C ASP A 45 -1.34 3.80 12.75
N GLU A 46 -0.09 4.27 12.86
CA GLU A 46 0.43 5.43 12.13
C GLU A 46 1.12 5.07 10.79
N VAL A 47 1.33 3.78 10.52
CA VAL A 47 1.90 3.29 9.26
C VAL A 47 0.99 2.24 8.66
N ILE A 48 0.64 2.37 7.38
CA ILE A 48 -0.05 1.32 6.64
C ILE A 48 0.93 0.61 5.73
N VAL A 49 0.89 -0.72 5.73
CA VAL A 49 1.67 -1.58 4.85
C VAL A 49 0.76 -2.46 3.99
N GLY A 50 1.22 -2.77 2.79
CA GLY A 50 0.57 -3.70 1.88
C GLY A 50 1.58 -4.57 1.15
N PHE A 51 1.30 -5.86 1.01
CA PHE A 51 2.25 -6.83 0.45
C PHE A 51 1.66 -7.64 -0.69
N ALA A 52 2.38 -7.74 -1.82
CA ALA A 52 1.96 -8.46 -3.02
C ALA A 52 2.80 -9.72 -3.28
N GLY A 53 2.89 -10.61 -2.29
CA GLY A 53 3.60 -11.89 -2.39
C GLY A 53 2.94 -13.00 -1.56
N ALA A 54 3.66 -14.07 -1.24
CA ALA A 54 3.08 -15.17 -0.47
C ALA A 54 2.74 -14.72 0.97
N THR A 55 1.64 -15.25 1.51
CA THR A 55 1.08 -14.79 2.78
C THR A 55 2.05 -14.99 3.96
N ALA A 56 2.82 -16.09 3.99
CA ALA A 56 3.77 -16.37 5.06
C ALA A 56 4.89 -15.32 5.14
N ASP A 57 5.41 -14.90 3.98
CA ASP A 57 6.46 -13.89 3.89
C ASP A 57 5.95 -12.52 4.34
N ALA A 58 4.69 -12.20 4.01
CA ALA A 58 4.04 -10.96 4.43
C ALA A 58 4.08 -10.78 5.96
N PHE A 59 3.69 -11.81 6.72
CA PHE A 59 3.69 -11.76 8.18
C PHE A 59 5.10 -11.52 8.73
N THR A 60 6.09 -12.25 8.23
CA THR A 60 7.47 -12.12 8.71
C THR A 60 8.04 -10.73 8.41
N LEU A 61 7.76 -10.19 7.22
CA LEU A 61 8.23 -8.85 6.83
C LEU A 61 7.52 -7.74 7.62
N PHE A 62 6.22 -7.88 7.87
CA PHE A 62 5.48 -6.93 8.71
C PHE A 62 6.01 -6.89 10.13
N ASP A 63 6.26 -8.05 10.76
CA ASP A 63 6.78 -8.12 12.13
C ASP A 63 8.18 -7.51 12.22
N ARG A 64 9.08 -7.85 11.28
CA ARG A 64 10.43 -7.26 11.22
C ARG A 64 10.39 -5.75 10.95
N PHE A 65 9.52 -5.31 10.05
CA PHE A 65 9.39 -3.89 9.75
C PHE A 65 8.84 -3.11 10.94
N ASN A 66 7.87 -3.67 11.68
CA ASN A 66 7.36 -3.06 12.90
C ASN A 66 8.46 -2.88 13.96
N GLN A 67 9.33 -3.89 14.15
CA GLN A 67 10.49 -3.78 15.03
C GLN A 67 11.45 -2.64 14.60
N LYS A 68 11.68 -2.47 13.29
CA LYS A 68 12.48 -1.34 12.79
C LYS A 68 11.79 0.00 13.02
N LEU A 69 10.47 0.08 12.83
CA LEU A 69 9.71 1.30 13.11
C LEU A 69 9.81 1.67 14.59
N GLU A 70 9.69 0.70 15.50
CA GLU A 70 9.89 0.91 16.95
C GLU A 70 11.31 1.38 17.25
N GLN A 71 12.33 0.71 16.70
CA GLN A 71 13.74 1.05 16.90
C GLN A 71 14.10 2.47 16.44
N TYR A 72 13.46 2.95 15.37
CA TYR A 72 13.73 4.25 14.78
C TYR A 72 12.62 5.28 15.02
N ASN A 73 11.79 5.07 16.06
CA ASN A 73 10.73 6.00 16.49
C ASN A 73 9.84 6.47 15.34
N GLY A 74 9.35 5.52 14.53
CA GLY A 74 8.41 5.80 13.44
C GLY A 74 9.02 6.43 12.20
N ASN A 75 10.34 6.58 12.13
CA ASN A 75 11.00 7.10 10.93
C ASN A 75 10.89 6.07 9.78
N LEU A 76 9.88 6.25 8.93
CA LEU A 76 9.51 5.32 7.86
C LEU A 76 10.67 5.01 6.92
N LEU A 77 11.35 6.05 6.40
CA LEU A 77 12.44 5.88 5.44
C LEU A 77 13.63 5.15 6.07
N ARG A 78 14.01 5.52 7.30
CA ARG A 78 15.11 4.88 8.01
C ARG A 78 14.78 3.42 8.33
N ALA A 79 13.58 3.14 8.83
CA ALA A 79 13.13 1.79 9.09
C ALA A 79 13.12 0.93 7.81
N ALA A 80 12.72 1.50 6.67
CA ALA A 80 12.69 0.80 5.39
C ALA A 80 14.11 0.44 4.92
N VAL A 81 15.04 1.39 4.96
CA VAL A 81 16.45 1.15 4.61
C VAL A 81 17.06 0.08 5.52
N GLU A 82 16.81 0.12 6.82
CA GLU A 82 17.36 -0.87 7.76
C GLU A 82 16.70 -2.25 7.59
N LEU A 83 15.42 -2.32 7.24
CA LEU A 83 14.77 -3.57 6.83
C LEU A 83 15.45 -4.17 5.59
N THR A 84 15.75 -3.37 4.57
CA THR A 84 16.40 -3.90 3.36
C THR A 84 17.79 -4.48 3.60
N LYS A 85 18.54 -3.92 4.56
CA LYS A 85 19.84 -4.47 4.98
C LYS A 85 19.69 -5.86 5.62
N ASP A 86 18.71 -6.01 6.51
CA ASP A 86 18.39 -7.31 7.11
C ASP A 86 17.90 -8.31 6.05
N TRP A 87 17.07 -7.85 5.12
CA TRP A 87 16.53 -8.67 4.04
C TRP A 87 17.64 -9.26 3.15
N ARG A 88 18.65 -8.46 2.79
CA ARG A 88 19.78 -8.90 1.95
C ARG A 88 20.72 -9.88 2.66
N THR A 89 20.81 -9.81 3.98
CA THR A 89 21.72 -10.65 4.77
C THR A 89 21.07 -11.97 5.20
N ASP A 90 19.74 -12.01 5.24
CA ASP A 90 18.97 -13.20 5.62
C ASP A 90 18.93 -14.24 4.48
N ARG A 91 19.35 -15.47 4.80
CA ARG A 91 19.45 -16.59 3.84
C ARG A 91 18.10 -16.95 3.20
N VAL A 92 17.00 -16.78 3.95
CA VAL A 92 15.65 -17.15 3.51
C VAL A 92 15.02 -15.99 2.74
N LEU A 93 15.12 -14.76 3.29
CA LEU A 93 14.41 -13.62 2.73
C LEU A 93 14.98 -13.16 1.38
N ARG A 94 16.29 -13.28 1.14
CA ARG A 94 16.95 -12.80 -0.09
C ARG A 94 16.44 -13.40 -1.42
N HIS A 95 15.67 -14.47 -1.35
CA HIS A 95 15.07 -15.12 -2.52
C HIS A 95 13.62 -14.68 -2.77
N LEU A 96 13.10 -13.76 -1.96
CA LEU A 96 11.76 -13.22 -2.10
C LEU A 96 11.73 -12.15 -3.19
N GLU A 97 11.01 -12.44 -4.27
CA GLU A 97 10.75 -11.50 -5.37
C GLU A 97 9.56 -10.55 -5.07
N ALA A 98 9.24 -10.36 -3.79
CA ALA A 98 8.04 -9.63 -3.40
C ALA A 98 8.30 -8.13 -3.21
N LEU A 99 7.28 -7.34 -3.52
CA LEU A 99 7.22 -5.91 -3.24
C LEU A 99 6.29 -5.66 -2.04
N MET A 100 6.66 -4.67 -1.23
CA MET A 100 5.86 -4.14 -0.13
C MET A 100 5.67 -2.65 -0.31
N ILE A 101 4.43 -2.17 -0.19
CA ILE A 101 4.14 -0.75 -0.01
C ILE A 101 4.13 -0.46 1.49
N ALA A 102 4.74 0.65 1.90
CA ALA A 102 4.68 1.18 3.26
C ALA A 102 4.45 2.69 3.20
N VAL A 103 3.42 3.18 3.87
CA VAL A 103 3.03 4.59 3.85
C VAL A 103 2.75 5.10 5.27
N ASN A 104 3.08 6.35 5.52
CA ASN A 104 2.63 7.10 6.70
C ASN A 104 2.03 8.43 6.23
N LYS A 105 1.73 9.36 7.15
CA LYS A 105 1.19 10.68 6.78
C LYS A 105 2.11 11.50 5.86
N ASP A 106 3.42 11.25 5.84
CA ASP A 106 4.40 12.09 5.15
C ASP A 106 4.92 11.47 3.85
N LYS A 107 5.14 10.15 3.83
CA LYS A 107 5.88 9.43 2.78
C LYS A 107 5.15 8.17 2.33
N SER A 108 5.36 7.82 1.06
CA SER A 108 4.89 6.57 0.46
C SER A 108 6.08 5.84 -0.19
N LEU A 109 6.38 4.63 0.26
CA LEU A 109 7.55 3.86 -0.15
C LEU A 109 7.15 2.50 -0.72
N ILE A 110 7.85 2.07 -1.77
CA ILE A 110 7.94 0.68 -2.21
C ILE A 110 9.28 0.12 -1.71
N ILE A 111 9.22 -1.06 -1.10
CA ILE A 111 10.36 -1.80 -0.59
C ILE A 111 10.44 -3.12 -1.35
N SER A 112 11.60 -3.43 -1.92
CA SER A 112 11.84 -4.66 -2.69
C SER A 112 12.73 -5.64 -1.92
N GLY A 113 12.56 -6.94 -2.18
CA GLY A 113 13.44 -7.97 -1.63
C GLY A 113 14.88 -7.93 -2.16
N ASN A 114 15.13 -7.20 -3.26
CA ASN A 114 16.48 -6.92 -3.76
C ASN A 114 17.19 -5.82 -2.99
N GLY A 115 16.47 -5.15 -2.08
CA GLY A 115 16.98 -4.13 -1.18
C GLY A 115 16.82 -2.70 -1.70
N ASP A 116 15.85 -2.48 -2.58
CA ASP A 116 15.50 -1.14 -3.06
C ASP A 116 14.47 -0.51 -2.13
N VAL A 117 14.62 0.79 -1.89
CA VAL A 117 13.62 1.64 -1.24
C VAL A 117 13.32 2.78 -2.21
N ILE A 118 12.11 2.77 -2.76
CA ILE A 118 11.69 3.68 -3.83
C ILE A 118 10.56 4.54 -3.30
N GLU A 119 10.73 5.85 -3.32
CA GLU A 119 9.67 6.81 -3.02
C GLU A 119 8.87 7.11 -4.30
N ALA A 120 7.56 7.33 -4.17
CA ALA A 120 6.71 7.62 -5.31
C ALA A 120 7.04 8.99 -5.91
N ASP A 121 7.12 9.09 -7.25
CA ASP A 121 7.21 10.38 -7.94
C ASP A 121 5.89 11.16 -7.88
N ASP A 122 4.77 10.44 -7.79
CA ASP A 122 3.43 10.98 -7.69
C ASP A 122 2.64 10.36 -6.55
N ASP A 123 1.43 10.84 -6.32
CA ASP A 123 0.60 10.44 -5.17
C ASP A 123 0.00 9.02 -5.28
N VAL A 124 0.45 8.18 -6.23
CA VAL A 124 -0.09 6.84 -6.48
C VAL A 124 1.02 5.79 -6.58
N MET A 125 0.90 4.74 -5.78
CA MET A 125 1.75 3.55 -5.88
C MET A 125 0.89 2.29 -6.02
N ALA A 126 1.30 1.34 -6.85
CA ALA A 126 0.63 0.05 -6.90
C ALA A 126 1.64 -1.08 -7.09
N ILE A 127 1.31 -2.25 -6.53
CA ILE A 127 2.08 -3.49 -6.66
C ILE A 127 1.14 -4.67 -6.87
N GLY A 128 1.69 -5.80 -7.32
CA GLY A 128 0.95 -7.04 -7.52
C GLY A 128 0.30 -7.16 -8.90
N SER A 129 -0.46 -8.23 -9.09
CA SER A 129 -0.90 -8.70 -10.41
C SER A 129 -1.68 -7.67 -11.22
N GLY A 130 -2.54 -6.89 -10.58
CA GLY A 130 -3.34 -5.84 -11.19
C GLY A 130 -2.81 -4.42 -10.94
N GLY A 131 -1.59 -4.29 -10.42
CA GLY A 131 -0.98 -3.01 -10.02
C GLY A 131 -1.02 -1.95 -11.14
N PRO A 132 -0.56 -2.23 -12.37
CA PRO A 132 -0.57 -1.25 -13.46
C PRO A 132 -1.97 -0.73 -13.80
N TYR A 133 -3.00 -1.58 -13.75
CA TYR A 133 -4.39 -1.18 -14.04
C TYR A 133 -4.93 -0.28 -12.93
N ALA A 134 -4.73 -0.66 -11.67
CA ALA A 134 -5.13 0.13 -10.51
C ALA A 134 -4.42 1.49 -10.50
N GLN A 135 -3.11 1.51 -10.78
CA GLN A 135 -2.32 2.74 -10.82
C GLN A 135 -2.79 3.68 -11.94
N ALA A 136 -3.04 3.17 -13.15
CA ALA A 136 -3.52 3.97 -14.26
C ALA A 136 -4.90 4.57 -13.96
N ALA A 137 -5.82 3.79 -13.39
CA ALA A 137 -7.14 4.25 -13.00
C ALA A 137 -7.09 5.32 -11.90
N ALA A 138 -6.32 5.07 -10.83
CA ALA A 138 -6.16 6.02 -9.73
C ALA A 138 -5.56 7.36 -10.19
N ARG A 139 -4.54 7.32 -11.07
CA ARG A 139 -3.95 8.53 -11.66
C ARG A 139 -4.95 9.33 -12.47
N ALA A 140 -5.82 8.68 -13.24
CA ALA A 140 -6.86 9.37 -14.00
C ALA A 140 -7.89 10.01 -13.07
N LEU A 141 -8.34 9.28 -12.05
CA LEU A 141 -9.32 9.76 -11.07
C LEU A 141 -8.78 10.94 -10.25
N LEU A 142 -7.53 10.89 -9.80
CA LEU A 142 -6.89 12.01 -9.10
C LEU A 142 -6.86 13.30 -9.91
N ARG A 143 -6.71 13.21 -11.24
CA ARG A 143 -6.59 14.38 -12.12
C ARG A 143 -7.93 14.96 -12.55
N HIS A 144 -8.99 14.15 -12.54
CA HIS A 144 -10.23 14.47 -13.24
C HIS A 144 -11.50 14.25 -12.41
N SER A 145 -11.38 14.00 -11.10
CA SER A 145 -12.51 13.83 -10.19
C SER A 145 -12.33 14.64 -8.91
N ASN A 146 -13.40 14.76 -8.12
CA ASN A 146 -13.38 15.37 -6.79
C ASN A 146 -13.52 14.30 -5.68
N LEU A 147 -13.10 13.06 -5.98
CA LEU A 147 -13.23 11.93 -5.08
C LEU A 147 -12.18 12.01 -3.95
N THR A 148 -12.51 11.46 -2.78
CA THR A 148 -11.55 11.29 -1.69
C THR A 148 -10.49 10.23 -2.02
N SER A 149 -9.38 10.18 -1.28
CA SER A 149 -8.36 9.13 -1.44
C SER A 149 -8.96 7.72 -1.36
N SER A 150 -9.92 7.49 -0.47
CA SER A 150 -10.57 6.20 -0.28
C SER A 150 -11.57 5.84 -1.37
N GLU A 151 -12.30 6.82 -1.91
CA GLU A 151 -13.16 6.64 -3.08
C GLU A 151 -12.32 6.34 -4.33
N ILE A 152 -11.24 7.08 -4.56
CA ILE A 152 -10.31 6.85 -5.67
C ILE A 152 -9.73 5.43 -5.58
N ALA A 153 -9.23 5.04 -4.40
CA ALA A 153 -8.66 3.72 -4.22
C ALA A 153 -9.68 2.60 -4.48
N ARG A 154 -10.94 2.78 -4.04
CA ARG A 154 -12.03 1.80 -4.26
C ARG A 154 -12.36 1.65 -5.75
N GLU A 155 -12.59 2.75 -6.46
CA GLU A 155 -12.95 2.70 -7.89
C GLU A 155 -11.78 2.20 -8.75
N ALA A 156 -10.54 2.61 -8.44
CA ALA A 156 -9.36 2.11 -9.14
C ALA A 156 -9.16 0.60 -8.97
N MET A 157 -9.37 0.07 -7.76
CA MET A 157 -9.30 -1.37 -7.50
C MET A 157 -10.41 -2.15 -8.21
N LYS A 158 -11.61 -1.57 -8.29
CA LYS A 158 -12.73 -2.15 -9.06
C LYS A 158 -12.40 -2.24 -10.55
N ILE A 159 -11.87 -1.18 -11.15
CA ILE A 159 -11.42 -1.20 -12.55
C ILE A 159 -10.33 -2.27 -12.75
N ALA A 160 -9.38 -2.39 -11.81
CA ALA A 160 -8.35 -3.40 -11.88
C ALA A 160 -8.93 -4.84 -11.84
N ALA A 161 -9.97 -5.08 -11.05
CA ALA A 161 -10.64 -6.38 -10.94
C ALA A 161 -11.51 -6.72 -12.17
N GLU A 162 -12.00 -5.71 -12.90
CA GLU A 162 -12.73 -5.91 -14.17
C GLU A 162 -11.80 -6.33 -15.32
N ILE A 163 -10.48 -6.05 -15.20
CA ILE A 163 -9.49 -6.29 -16.25
C ILE A 163 -8.57 -7.47 -15.90
N CYS A 164 -8.06 -7.51 -14.67
CA CYS A 164 -7.04 -8.47 -14.25
C CYS A 164 -7.69 -9.74 -13.68
N ILE A 165 -7.47 -10.88 -14.36
CA ILE A 165 -7.95 -12.19 -13.90
C ILE A 165 -7.40 -12.65 -12.52
N TYR A 166 -6.40 -11.95 -11.99
CA TYR A 166 -5.77 -12.21 -10.69
C TYR A 166 -6.12 -11.17 -9.63
N THR A 167 -7.17 -10.38 -9.82
CA THR A 167 -7.64 -9.34 -8.89
C THR A 167 -9.16 -9.43 -8.79
N ASN A 168 -9.70 -9.36 -7.58
CA ASN A 168 -11.15 -9.42 -7.37
C ASN A 168 -11.73 -8.16 -6.71
N ASN A 169 -13.05 -8.14 -6.58
CA ASN A 169 -13.81 -7.04 -5.99
C ASN A 169 -13.85 -7.06 -4.45
N ASN A 170 -13.18 -8.01 -3.79
CA ASN A 170 -13.16 -8.10 -2.33
C ASN A 170 -11.99 -7.29 -1.77
N VAL A 171 -12.20 -5.99 -1.66
CA VAL A 171 -11.15 -5.01 -1.33
C VAL A 171 -11.19 -4.65 0.15
N THR A 172 -10.03 -4.72 0.80
CA THR A 172 -9.79 -4.14 2.13
C THR A 172 -9.15 -2.77 1.96
N ILE A 173 -9.56 -1.79 2.75
CA ILE A 173 -9.05 -0.42 2.71
C ILE A 173 -8.63 -0.01 4.11
N GLU A 174 -7.44 0.58 4.22
CA GLU A 174 -6.92 1.25 5.41
C GLU A 174 -6.57 2.70 5.09
N GLU A 175 -6.74 3.60 6.04
CA GLU A 175 -6.64 5.05 5.82
C GLU A 175 -6.00 5.77 7.02
N ILE A 176 -5.06 6.68 6.74
CA ILE A 176 -4.47 7.59 7.72
C ILE A 176 -4.78 9.02 7.27
N GLU A 177 -5.35 9.79 8.18
CA GLU A 177 -5.60 11.22 8.01
C GLU A 177 -4.44 12.05 8.57
N ASP A 178 -3.98 13.06 7.83
CA ASP A 178 -3.08 14.09 8.36
C ASP A 178 -3.89 15.19 9.09
N ALA A 179 -3.96 15.09 10.42
CA ALA A 179 -4.66 16.05 11.27
C ALA A 179 -4.21 17.52 11.05
N ALA A 180 -2.99 17.75 10.56
CA ALA A 180 -2.49 19.11 10.30
C ALA A 180 -3.16 19.78 9.09
N GLN A 181 -3.58 19.01 8.08
CA GLN A 181 -4.20 19.57 6.86
C GLN A 181 -5.71 19.83 7.03
N ILE A 182 -6.42 18.99 7.78
CA ILE A 182 -7.84 19.18 8.12
C ILE A 182 -8.06 20.53 8.81
N THR A 183 -7.17 20.89 9.74
CA THR A 183 -7.24 22.14 10.49
C THR A 183 -7.09 23.36 9.58
N ASN A 184 -6.28 23.25 8.52
CA ASN A 184 -6.05 24.33 7.57
C ASN A 184 -7.19 24.47 6.57
N GLU A 185 -7.76 23.36 6.07
CA GLU A 185 -8.95 23.40 5.21
C GLU A 185 -10.19 23.91 5.96
N THR A 186 -10.42 23.45 7.19
CA THR A 186 -11.53 23.91 8.03
C THR A 186 -11.43 25.41 8.31
N LYS A 187 -10.22 25.92 8.60
CA LYS A 187 -9.96 27.37 8.73
C LYS A 187 -10.19 28.13 7.43
N LYS A 188 -9.84 27.54 6.28
CA LYS A 188 -10.01 28.17 4.96
C LYS A 188 -11.50 28.25 4.57
N ILE A 189 -12.29 27.21 4.84
CA ILE A 189 -13.74 27.18 4.61
C ILE A 189 -14.45 28.21 5.48
N ASN A 190 -14.06 28.33 6.75
CA ASN A 190 -14.67 29.31 7.67
C ASN A 190 -14.34 30.77 7.28
N LYS A 191 -13.15 31.01 6.71
CA LYS A 191 -12.73 32.34 6.23
C LYS A 191 -13.37 32.79 4.91
N ILE A 192 -14.02 31.88 4.18
CA ILE A 192 -14.77 32.17 2.94
C ILE A 192 -16.25 32.48 3.25
N LYS A 193 -16.72 32.14 4.46
CA LYS A 193 -18.10 32.39 4.94
C LYS A 193 -18.26 33.70 5.72
N GLU A 194 -17.18 34.46 5.90
CA GLU A 194 -17.15 35.84 6.41
C GLU A 194 -16.89 36.81 5.25
#